data_AF-A0A964HC92-F1
#
_entry.id   AF-A0A964HC92-F1
#
_cell.length_a   1.000
_cell.length_b   1.000
_cell.length_c   1.000
_cell.angle_alpha   90.00
_cell.angle_beta   90.00
_cell.angle_gamma   90.00
#
_symmetry.space_group_name_H-M   'P 1'
#
loop_
_entity.id
_entity.type
_entity.pdbx_description
1 polymer ?
#
loop_
_entity_poly.entity_id
_entity_poly.type
_entity_poly.pdbx_seq_one_letter_code
_entity_poly.pdbx_strand_id
1 'polypeptide(L)'
;RWSGRAERLIFRQAQDWAGRVDIPAPAYSPHLGNGGAALPCRYLWDQLNVYWDGTVPLCCLDYEAAQQIGDAARQPLASIWQGPELRAIRDRHNGGRRGEVPLCRGCRYFPVWW
;
A
#
# COMPACT_ATOMS: atom_id res chain seq x y z
N ARG A 1 -17.25 27.04 -10.45
CA ARG A 1 -16.46 27.76 -11.48
C ARG A 1 -15.19 28.24 -10.80
N TRP A 2 -14.02 27.70 -11.16
CA TRP A 2 -12.75 27.89 -10.43
C TRP A 2 -11.86 29.03 -10.97
N SER A 3 -12.28 29.66 -12.07
CA SER A 3 -11.59 30.81 -12.69
C SER A 3 -11.38 31.94 -11.67
N GLY A 4 -10.15 32.42 -11.53
CA GLY A 4 -9.76 33.48 -10.60
C GLY A 4 -9.75 33.10 -9.11
N ARG A 5 -9.99 31.82 -8.78
CA ARG A 5 -10.01 31.30 -7.40
C ARG A 5 -8.92 30.26 -7.12
N ALA A 6 -8.42 29.59 -8.15
CA ALA A 6 -7.35 28.62 -8.05
C ALA A 6 -6.41 28.76 -9.25
N GLU A 7 -5.11 28.75 -8.99
CA GLU A 7 -4.07 28.68 -10.03
C GLU A 7 -4.02 27.30 -10.68
N ARG A 8 -4.24 26.24 -9.89
CA ARG A 8 -4.24 24.85 -10.34
C ARG A 8 -5.32 24.05 -9.64
N LEU A 9 -5.99 23.20 -10.40
CA LEU A 9 -6.85 22.15 -9.88
C LEU A 9 -6.20 20.80 -10.17
N ILE A 10 -6.09 19.96 -9.16
CA ILE A 10 -5.61 18.59 -9.30
C ILE A 10 -6.75 17.67 -8.92
N PHE A 11 -7.23 16.90 -9.88
CA PHE A 11 -8.18 15.82 -9.62
C PHE A 11 -7.37 14.54 -9.43
N ARG A 12 -7.40 14.01 -8.21
CA ARG A 12 -6.82 12.70 -7.88
C ARG A 12 -7.94 11.69 -7.73
N GLN A 13 -7.65 10.46 -8.13
CA GLN A 13 -8.52 9.34 -7.85
C GLN A 13 -8.52 9.06 -6.35
N ALA A 14 -9.70 8.80 -5.79
CA ALA A 14 -9.82 8.39 -4.41
C ALA A 14 -9.20 6.99 -4.23
N GLN A 15 -8.50 6.79 -3.10
CA GLN A 15 -7.88 5.51 -2.74
C GLN A 15 -8.73 4.83 -1.67
N ASP A 16 -8.94 3.52 -1.83
CA ASP A 16 -9.83 2.71 -0.98
C ASP A 16 -9.21 2.28 0.35
N TRP A 17 -8.05 2.85 0.71
CA TRP A 17 -7.42 2.62 2.00
C TRP A 17 -7.08 1.13 2.23
N ALA A 18 -6.47 0.51 1.21
CA ALA A 18 -6.22 -0.94 1.13
C ALA A 18 -7.51 -1.78 1.20
N GLY A 19 -8.59 -1.27 0.59
CA GLY A 19 -9.90 -1.92 0.55
C GLY A 19 -10.76 -1.75 1.80
N ARG A 20 -10.43 -0.83 2.71
CA ARG A 20 -11.22 -0.54 3.92
C ARG A 20 -12.34 0.47 3.69
N VAL A 21 -12.24 1.31 2.67
CA VAL A 21 -13.27 2.28 2.30
C VAL A 21 -13.90 1.84 0.99
N ASP A 22 -15.22 1.73 0.97
CA ASP A 22 -15.93 1.46 -0.27
C ASP A 22 -15.95 2.71 -1.15
N ILE A 23 -15.42 2.55 -2.37
CA ILE A 23 -15.35 3.62 -3.35
C ILE A 23 -15.97 3.06 -4.63
N PRO A 24 -16.92 3.79 -5.25
CA PRO A 24 -17.49 3.39 -6.53
C PRO A 24 -16.37 3.10 -7.53
N ALA A 25 -16.39 1.91 -8.14
CA ALA A 25 -15.37 1.53 -9.09
C ALA A 25 -15.35 2.57 -10.24
N PRO A 26 -14.25 3.30 -10.45
CA PRO A 26 -14.13 4.26 -11.53
C PRO A 26 -14.05 3.52 -12.87
N ALA A 27 -14.53 4.17 -13.93
CA ALA A 27 -14.47 3.63 -15.30
C ALA A 27 -13.05 3.26 -15.78
N TYR A 28 -12.02 3.87 -15.16
CA TYR A 28 -10.62 3.51 -15.35
C TYR A 28 -9.80 3.82 -14.08
N SER A 29 -9.14 2.81 -13.53
CA SER A 29 -8.01 3.00 -12.63
C SER A 29 -6.95 1.96 -12.98
N PRO A 30 -5.72 2.37 -13.32
CA PRO A 30 -4.61 1.42 -13.45
C PRO A 30 -4.27 0.78 -12.09
N HIS A 31 -4.84 1.28 -11.00
CA HIS A 31 -4.71 0.74 -9.64
C HIS A 31 -5.91 -0.07 -9.18
N LEU A 32 -6.97 -0.23 -9.97
CA LEU A 32 -8.14 -1.08 -9.64
C LEU A 32 -8.35 -2.09 -10.77
N GLY A 33 -7.37 -2.99 -10.94
CA GLY A 33 -7.42 -4.07 -11.92
C GLY A 33 -7.66 -5.40 -11.22
N ASN A 34 -8.77 -6.07 -11.52
CA ASN A 34 -9.19 -7.31 -10.85
C ASN A 34 -9.02 -8.58 -11.71
N GLY A 35 -8.16 -8.56 -12.74
CA GLY A 35 -8.18 -9.59 -13.80
C GLY A 35 -6.84 -10.22 -14.20
N GLY A 36 -5.72 -9.82 -13.59
CA GLY A 36 -4.40 -10.40 -13.88
C GLY A 36 -3.92 -11.33 -12.78
N ALA A 37 -3.02 -12.27 -13.11
CA ALA A 37 -2.27 -13.02 -12.10
C ALA A 37 -1.72 -12.02 -11.06
N ALA A 38 -2.00 -12.26 -9.78
CA ALA A 38 -1.68 -11.33 -8.71
C ALA A 38 -0.17 -11.22 -8.54
N LEU A 39 0.46 -10.35 -9.35
CA LEU A 39 1.87 -10.05 -9.23
C LEU A 39 2.14 -9.60 -7.79
N PRO A 40 3.34 -9.89 -7.25
CA PRO A 40 3.73 -9.39 -5.94
C PRO A 40 3.53 -7.87 -5.85
N CYS A 41 3.18 -7.33 -4.67
CA CYS A 41 3.01 -5.89 -4.55
C CYS A 41 4.38 -5.19 -4.58
N ARG A 42 4.65 -4.36 -5.60
CA ARG A 42 5.95 -3.67 -5.77
C ARG A 42 6.40 -2.91 -4.52
N TYR A 43 5.45 -2.33 -3.77
CA TYR A 43 5.73 -1.56 -2.55
C TYR A 43 6.51 -2.34 -1.50
N LEU A 44 6.40 -3.67 -1.46
CA LEU A 44 7.19 -4.50 -0.55
C LEU A 44 8.70 -4.48 -0.87
N TRP A 45 9.10 -4.03 -2.06
CA TRP A 45 10.48 -4.02 -2.54
C TRP A 45 11.09 -2.63 -2.71
N ASP A 46 10.29 -1.57 -2.79
CA ASP A 46 10.80 -0.21 -3.01
C ASP A 46 10.33 0.83 -1.97
N GLN A 47 9.44 0.47 -1.04
CA GLN A 47 8.89 1.43 -0.07
C GLN A 47 8.95 0.91 1.36
N LEU A 48 9.49 1.75 2.26
CA LEU A 48 9.35 1.64 3.69
C LEU A 48 8.73 2.93 4.21
N ASN A 49 7.59 2.84 4.87
CA ASN A 49 6.83 4.00 5.33
C ASN A 49 7.04 4.16 6.84
N VAL A 50 7.25 5.38 7.32
CA VAL A 50 7.45 5.69 8.74
C VAL A 50 6.48 6.80 9.13
N TYR A 51 5.66 6.56 10.14
CA TYR A 51 4.75 7.55 10.70
C TYR A 51 5.46 8.49 11.67
N TRP A 52 4.79 9.60 11.98
CA TRP A 52 5.35 10.69 12.78
C TRP A 52 5.78 10.25 14.18
N ASP A 53 5.15 9.20 14.71
CA ASP A 53 5.42 8.60 16.02
C ASP A 53 6.51 7.51 15.98
N GLY A 54 7.06 7.22 14.80
CA GLY A 54 8.04 6.17 14.57
C GLY A 54 7.42 4.84 14.13
N THR A 55 6.10 4.67 14.17
CA THR A 55 5.43 3.44 13.72
C THR A 55 5.74 3.18 12.25
N VAL A 56 6.15 1.94 11.92
CA VAL A 56 6.41 1.53 10.53
C VAL A 56 5.28 0.61 10.06
N PRO A 57 4.27 1.13 9.33
CA PRO A 57 3.24 0.29 8.72
C PRO A 57 3.78 -0.49 7.50
N LEU A 58 3.06 -1.55 7.13
CA LEU A 58 3.39 -2.35 5.95
C LEU A 58 3.31 -1.56 4.63
N CYS A 59 2.39 -0.60 4.53
CA CYS A 59 2.06 0.06 3.27
C CYS A 59 1.64 1.52 3.50
N CYS A 60 1.90 2.39 2.51
CA CYS A 60 1.41 3.77 2.51
C CYS A 60 -0.13 3.87 2.45
N LEU A 61 -0.81 2.79 2.05
CA LEU A 61 -2.26 2.69 2.05
C LEU A 61 -2.83 2.22 3.39
N ASP A 62 -2.00 1.89 4.39
CA ASP A 62 -2.43 1.45 5.73
C ASP A 62 -2.43 2.62 6.72
N TYR A 63 -3.22 3.67 6.46
CA TYR A 63 -3.11 4.92 7.23
C TYR A 63 -3.36 4.77 8.74
N GLU A 64 -3.99 3.68 9.19
CA GLU A 64 -4.22 3.36 10.60
C GLU A 64 -3.12 2.45 11.22
N ALA A 65 -2.06 2.16 10.46
CA ALA A 65 -0.99 1.22 10.83
C ALA A 65 -1.48 -0.13 11.37
N ALA A 66 -2.62 -0.61 10.85
CA ALA A 66 -3.24 -1.83 11.34
C ALA A 66 -2.42 -3.09 11.02
N GLN A 67 -1.45 -3.01 10.11
CA GLN A 67 -0.39 -3.99 9.96
C GLN A 67 0.98 -3.31 10.11
N GLN A 68 1.40 -3.13 11.36
CA GLN A 68 2.73 -2.64 11.72
C GLN A 68 3.80 -3.71 11.49
N ILE A 69 4.92 -3.32 10.89
CA ILE A 69 6.09 -4.19 10.63
C ILE A 69 7.33 -3.81 11.45
N GLY A 70 7.29 -2.70 12.18
CA GLY A 70 8.39 -2.26 13.04
C GLY A 70 8.16 -0.90 13.67
N ASP A 71 9.21 -0.37 14.30
CA ASP A 71 9.22 0.94 14.95
C ASP A 71 10.60 1.60 14.79
N ALA A 72 10.64 2.69 14.03
CA ALA A 72 11.86 3.44 13.70
C ALA A 72 12.44 4.22 14.89
N ALA A 73 11.66 4.45 15.95
CA ALA A 73 12.18 5.02 17.20
C ALA A 73 12.98 3.99 18.01
N ARG A 74 12.82 2.69 17.71
CA ARG A 74 13.41 1.58 18.49
C ARG A 74 14.37 0.71 17.68
N GLN A 75 14.26 0.69 16.36
CA GLN A 75 15.00 -0.23 15.48
C GLN A 75 15.61 0.52 14.28
N PRO A 76 16.83 0.16 13.83
CA PRO A 76 17.35 0.66 12.57
C PRO A 76 16.43 0.26 11.41
N LEU A 77 16.20 1.19 10.47
CA LEU A 77 15.34 0.95 9.30
C LEU A 77 15.78 -0.29 8.49
N ALA A 78 17.09 -0.53 8.38
CA ALA A 78 17.64 -1.71 7.70
C ALA A 78 17.20 -3.03 8.38
N SER A 79 17.14 -3.05 9.71
CA SER A 79 16.69 -4.22 10.47
C SER A 79 15.21 -4.49 10.28
N ILE A 80 14.38 -3.45 10.14
CA ILE A 80 12.94 -3.57 9.84
C ILE A 80 12.77 -4.05 8.38
N TRP A 81 13.49 -3.45 7.45
CA TRP A 81 13.46 -3.78 6.01
C TRP A 81 13.87 -5.23 5.73
N GLN A 82 14.88 -5.70 6.44
CA GLN A 82 15.37 -7.07 6.40
C GLN A 82 14.80 -7.87 7.59
N GLY A 83 13.66 -7.46 8.14
CA GLY A 83 13.04 -8.12 9.28
C GLY A 83 12.30 -9.39 8.88
N PRO A 84 12.07 -10.32 9.83
CA PRO A 84 11.31 -11.54 9.58
C PRO A 84 9.87 -11.24 9.13
N GLU A 85 9.26 -10.18 9.65
CA GLU A 85 7.87 -9.80 9.32
C GLU A 85 7.73 -9.43 7.83
N LEU A 86 8.54 -8.49 7.35
CA LEU A 86 8.50 -8.08 5.94
C LEU A 86 8.96 -9.21 4.99
N ARG A 87 9.92 -10.05 5.41
CA ARG A 87 10.30 -11.26 4.65
C ARG A 87 9.12 -12.23 4.48
N ALA A 88 8.43 -12.57 5.57
CA ALA A 88 7.29 -13.49 5.50
C ALA A 88 6.18 -12.97 4.57
N ILE A 89 5.97 -11.65 4.54
CA ILE A 89 4.99 -11.01 3.65
C ILE A 89 5.44 -11.05 2.19
N ARG A 90 6.73 -10.80 1.91
CA ARG A 90 7.33 -10.95 0.58
C ARG A 90 7.21 -12.40 0.09
N ASP A 91 7.47 -13.38 0.94
CA ASP A 91 7.36 -14.81 0.60
C ASP A 91 5.93 -15.21 0.27
N ARG A 92 4.94 -14.71 1.02
CA ARG A 92 3.52 -14.89 0.69
C ARG A 92 3.18 -14.28 -0.68
N HIS A 93 3.67 -13.07 -0.99
CA HIS A 93 3.41 -12.45 -2.29
C HIS A 93 4.08 -13.21 -3.44
N ASN A 94 5.34 -13.60 -3.29
CA ASN A 94 6.07 -14.40 -4.29
C ASN A 94 5.42 -15.76 -4.52
N GLY A 95 4.81 -16.35 -3.49
CA GLY A 95 4.06 -17.60 -3.59
C GLY A 95 2.62 -17.46 -4.10
N GLY A 96 2.18 -16.27 -4.54
CA GLY A 96 0.79 -16.03 -4.96
C GLY A 96 -0.23 -16.01 -3.82
N ARG A 97 0.24 -16.05 -2.56
CA ARG A 97 -0.57 -16.10 -1.32
C ARG A 97 -0.80 -14.72 -0.71
N ARG A 98 -0.87 -13.65 -1.53
CA ARG A 98 -1.10 -12.28 -1.03
C ARG A 98 -2.38 -12.15 -0.20
N GLY A 99 -3.41 -12.95 -0.50
CA GLY A 99 -4.68 -12.97 0.23
C GLY A 99 -4.57 -13.45 1.68
N GLU A 100 -3.46 -14.09 2.05
CA GLU A 100 -3.17 -14.50 3.43
C GLU A 100 -2.67 -13.33 4.29
N VAL A 101 -2.20 -12.24 3.67
CA VAL A 101 -1.76 -11.04 4.37
C VAL A 101 -2.99 -10.18 4.69
N PRO A 102 -3.33 -9.93 5.98
CA PRO A 102 -4.57 -9.28 6.36
C PRO A 102 -4.84 -7.95 5.64
N LEU A 103 -3.83 -7.07 5.57
CA LEU A 103 -3.94 -5.80 4.87
C LEU A 103 -4.15 -5.98 3.35
N CYS A 104 -3.51 -6.98 2.75
CA CYS A 104 -3.49 -7.12 1.29
C CYS A 104 -4.70 -7.89 0.73
N ARG A 105 -5.42 -8.65 1.56
CA ARG A 105 -6.57 -9.47 1.14
C ARG A 105 -7.66 -8.65 0.45
N GLY A 106 -8.01 -7.49 1.00
CA GLY A 106 -9.01 -6.58 0.44
C GLY A 106 -8.43 -5.52 -0.50
N CYS A 107 -7.11 -5.43 -0.60
CA CYS A 107 -6.45 -4.35 -1.32
C CYS A 107 -6.59 -4.55 -2.83
N ARG A 108 -7.22 -3.56 -3.48
CA ARG A 108 -7.45 -3.53 -4.92
C ARG A 108 -6.30 -2.93 -5.72
N TYR A 109 -5.27 -2.41 -5.04
CA TYR A 109 -4.08 -1.83 -5.68
C TYR A 109 -3.47 -2.83 -6.66
N PHE A 110 -3.52 -2.49 -7.95
CA PHE A 110 -2.87 -3.27 -8.99
C PHE A 110 -1.37 -2.90 -9.05
N PRO A 111 -0.46 -3.84 -8.77
CA PRO A 111 0.96 -3.59 -8.83
C PRO A 111 1.39 -3.57 -10.28
N VAL A 112 1.76 -2.40 -10.75
CA VAL A 112 2.39 -2.27 -12.04
C VAL A 112 3.90 -2.51 -11.82
N TRP A 113 4.51 -3.37 -12.64
CA TRP A 113 5.95 -3.74 -12.61
C TRP A 113 6.69 -3.31 -13.89
N TRP A 114 6.12 -2.30 -14.55
CA TRP A 114 6.57 -1.69 -15.79
C TRP A 114 7.94 -1.03 -15.73
#